data_AF-A0A3D4DFG9-F1
#
_entry.id   AF-A0A3D4DFG9-F1
#
_cell.length_a   1.000
_cell.length_b   1.000
_cell.length_c   1.000
_cell.angle_alpha   90.00
_cell.angle_beta   90.00
_cell.angle_gamma   90.00
#
_symmetry.space_group_name_H-M   'P 1'
#
loop_
_entity.id
_entity.type
_entity.pdbx_description
1 polymer ?
#
loop_
_entity_poly.entity_id
_entity_poly.type
_entity_poly.pdbx_seq_one_letter_code
_entity_poly.pdbx_strand_id
1 'polypeptide(L)'
;MTKFVSSIWKNYPLDIQSNEKFYKTPNDYFWGGTEELLIFKGSDWCSELARVFCALCQCENIPSRIVYTFSNEDGHVINEAFVNGKWLLIDSTNGFIYKYNNKFVDLRNLVFNVSYRNRILSEYSFNYYSNACYFENVYISYYWISRYEEYNYEISFCNNYYNKLLSKVWNQ
;
A
#
# COMPACT_ATOMS: atom_id res chain seq x y z
N MET A 1 18.14 3.70 -10.19
CA MET A 1 17.46 2.43 -10.57
C MET A 1 18.44 1.32 -10.94
N THR A 2 18.54 0.28 -10.12
CA THR A 2 19.31 -0.93 -10.46
C THR A 2 18.57 -1.74 -11.56
N LYS A 3 19.33 -2.54 -12.32
CA LYS A 3 18.81 -3.42 -13.39
C LYS A 3 17.67 -4.34 -12.91
N PHE A 4 17.66 -4.68 -11.62
CA PHE A 4 16.63 -5.46 -10.94
C PHE A 4 15.28 -4.71 -10.89
N VAL A 5 15.24 -3.48 -10.37
CA VAL A 5 14.00 -2.69 -10.22
C VAL A 5 13.36 -2.38 -11.59
N SER A 6 14.18 -2.07 -12.60
CA SER A 6 13.69 -1.82 -13.97
C SER A 6 13.15 -3.06 -14.68
N SER A 7 13.39 -4.26 -14.13
CA SER A 7 13.01 -5.55 -14.71
C SER A 7 12.02 -6.32 -13.83
N ILE A 8 11.49 -5.71 -12.77
CA ILE A 8 10.51 -6.36 -11.87
C ILE A 8 9.32 -6.92 -12.67
N TRP A 9 8.77 -6.15 -13.61
CA TRP A 9 7.68 -6.59 -14.48
C TRP A 9 8.02 -7.77 -15.42
N LYS A 10 9.32 -8.09 -15.60
CA LYS A 10 9.79 -9.25 -16.39
C LYS A 10 10.02 -10.49 -15.53
N ASN A 11 10.37 -10.30 -14.26
CA ASN A 11 10.73 -11.37 -13.33
C ASN A 11 9.56 -11.80 -12.46
N TYR A 12 8.60 -10.91 -12.27
CA TYR A 12 7.36 -11.18 -11.56
C TYR A 12 6.23 -11.33 -12.56
N PRO A 13 5.27 -12.22 -12.26
CA PRO A 13 4.12 -12.40 -13.11
C PRO A 13 3.46 -11.05 -13.42
N LEU A 14 3.12 -10.81 -14.70
CA LEU A 14 2.30 -9.67 -15.11
C LEU A 14 1.04 -9.62 -14.25
N ASP A 15 0.36 -8.48 -14.15
CA ASP A 15 -0.82 -8.23 -13.31
C ASP A 15 -1.92 -9.32 -13.45
N ILE A 16 -1.96 -10.01 -14.59
CA ILE A 16 -2.87 -11.14 -14.93
C ILE A 16 -2.41 -12.51 -14.37
N GLN A 17 -1.17 -12.62 -13.92
CA GLN A 17 -0.51 -13.81 -13.37
C GLN A 17 -0.18 -13.67 -11.88
N SER A 18 -0.12 -12.45 -11.34
CA SER A 18 -0.17 -12.16 -9.90
C SER A 18 -1.62 -12.15 -9.42
N ASN A 19 -2.41 -13.07 -9.94
CA ASN A 19 -3.80 -13.25 -9.56
C ASN A 19 -3.89 -14.28 -8.43
N GLU A 20 -5.07 -14.30 -7.82
CA GLU A 20 -5.68 -15.29 -6.93
C GLU A 20 -5.23 -16.76 -7.09
N LYS A 21 -4.60 -17.15 -8.20
CA LYS A 21 -4.10 -18.50 -8.46
C LYS A 21 -2.69 -18.77 -7.93
N PHE A 22 -1.94 -17.75 -7.50
CA PHE A 22 -0.60 -17.96 -6.95
C PHE A 22 -0.65 -18.59 -5.55
N TYR A 23 -1.55 -18.10 -4.70
CA TYR A 23 -1.84 -18.65 -3.37
C TYR A 23 -3.24 -19.28 -3.37
N LYS A 24 -3.32 -20.61 -3.44
CA LYS A 24 -4.61 -21.31 -3.60
C LYS A 24 -5.51 -21.17 -2.38
N THR A 25 -4.89 -21.09 -1.21
CA THR A 25 -5.55 -20.97 0.09
C THR A 25 -4.82 -19.93 0.94
N PRO A 26 -5.48 -19.37 1.98
CA PRO A 26 -4.81 -18.48 2.92
C PRO A 26 -3.56 -19.08 3.56
N ASN A 27 -3.49 -20.42 3.69
CA ASN A 27 -2.35 -21.13 4.26
C ASN A 27 -1.12 -21.17 3.34
N ASP A 28 -1.30 -20.94 2.04
CA ASP A 28 -0.20 -20.84 1.09
C ASP A 28 0.51 -19.48 1.19
N TYR A 29 -0.14 -18.48 1.80
CA TYR A 29 0.39 -17.14 2.01
C TYR A 29 1.16 -17.02 3.32
N PHE A 30 2.21 -16.20 3.31
CA PHE A 30 2.90 -15.76 4.52
C PHE A 30 2.95 -14.24 4.60
N TRP A 31 2.78 -13.71 5.81
CA TRP A 31 2.88 -12.29 6.14
C TRP A 31 4.23 -11.98 6.74
N GLY A 32 4.78 -10.82 6.41
CA GLY A 32 6.09 -10.37 6.87
C GLY A 32 7.22 -10.75 5.91
N GLY A 33 8.45 -10.74 6.40
CA GLY A 33 9.66 -10.77 5.57
C GLY A 33 10.15 -9.38 5.18
N THR A 34 11.37 -9.31 4.66
CA THR A 34 11.99 -8.08 4.13
C THR A 34 11.33 -7.65 2.83
N GLU A 35 11.57 -6.41 2.39
CA GLU A 35 11.03 -5.89 1.15
C GLU A 35 11.42 -6.73 -0.08
N GLU A 36 12.62 -7.31 -0.12
CA GLU A 36 13.02 -8.25 -1.17
C GLU A 36 12.16 -9.51 -1.18
N LEU A 37 11.80 -10.04 0.00
CA LEU A 37 10.89 -11.18 0.12
C LEU A 37 9.47 -10.80 -0.28
N LEU A 38 9.00 -9.60 0.07
CA LEU A 38 7.69 -9.10 -0.33
C LEU A 38 7.58 -8.96 -1.85
N ILE A 39 8.63 -8.44 -2.49
CA ILE A 39 8.75 -8.38 -3.95
C ILE A 39 8.81 -9.81 -4.51
N PHE A 40 9.66 -10.67 -3.95
CA PHE A 40 9.83 -12.06 -4.40
C PHE A 40 8.52 -12.86 -4.39
N LYS A 41 7.74 -12.71 -3.32
CA LYS A 41 6.48 -13.43 -3.12
C LYS A 41 5.31 -12.82 -3.90
N GLY A 42 5.50 -11.67 -4.53
CA GLY A 42 4.45 -10.95 -5.25
C GLY A 42 3.28 -10.59 -4.34
N SER A 43 3.56 -9.99 -3.18
CA SER A 43 2.51 -9.57 -2.24
C SER A 43 1.54 -8.58 -2.88
N ASP A 44 0.25 -8.78 -2.65
CA ASP A 44 -0.87 -7.89 -3.00
C ASP A 44 -1.47 -7.18 -1.77
N TRP A 45 -0.94 -7.44 -0.57
CA TRP A 45 -1.43 -6.84 0.67
C TRP A 45 -0.98 -5.38 0.79
N CYS A 46 -1.95 -4.49 1.03
CA CYS A 46 -1.72 -3.04 1.02
C CYS A 46 -0.61 -2.56 1.96
N SER A 47 -0.50 -3.15 3.16
CA SER A 47 0.53 -2.81 4.14
C SER A 47 1.94 -3.25 3.73
N GLU A 48 2.06 -4.38 3.03
CA GLU A 48 3.32 -4.91 2.52
C GLU A 48 3.76 -4.13 1.27
N LEU A 49 2.82 -3.82 0.36
CA LEU A 49 3.08 -2.94 -0.78
C LEU A 49 3.49 -1.53 -0.36
N ALA A 50 2.85 -0.97 0.69
CA ALA A 50 3.23 0.34 1.21
C ALA A 50 4.66 0.37 1.78
N ARG A 51 5.14 -0.73 2.37
CA ARG A 51 6.54 -0.88 2.81
C ARG A 51 7.50 -0.94 1.62
N VAL A 52 7.20 -1.80 0.64
CA VAL A 52 8.00 -1.91 -0.59
C VAL A 52 8.09 -0.57 -1.31
N PHE A 53 6.97 0.15 -1.44
CA PHE A 53 6.94 1.49 -2.01
C PHE A 53 7.92 2.43 -1.29
N CYS A 54 7.86 2.48 0.04
CA CYS A 54 8.74 3.34 0.82
C CYS A 54 10.23 2.99 0.62
N ALA A 55 10.57 1.70 0.61
CA ALA A 55 11.94 1.27 0.39
C ALA A 55 12.44 1.66 -1.01
N LEU A 56 11.63 1.45 -2.06
CA LEU A 56 11.97 1.85 -3.42
C LEU A 56 12.14 3.37 -3.56
N CYS A 57 11.29 4.17 -2.95
CA CYS A 57 11.44 5.63 -2.92
C CYS A 57 12.77 6.04 -2.26
N GLN A 58 13.11 5.43 -1.12
CA GLN A 58 14.32 5.78 -0.38
C GLN A 58 15.59 5.36 -1.12
N CYS A 59 15.57 4.25 -1.87
CA CYS A 59 16.66 3.88 -2.79
C CYS A 59 16.95 4.95 -3.87
N GLU A 60 15.95 5.76 -4.21
CA GLU A 60 16.08 6.87 -5.17
C GLU A 60 16.14 8.26 -4.47
N ASN A 61 16.42 8.28 -3.16
CA ASN A 61 16.48 9.50 -2.33
C ASN A 61 15.18 10.33 -2.32
N ILE A 62 14.03 9.67 -2.49
CA ILE A 62 12.71 10.29 -2.36
C ILE A 62 12.20 10.02 -0.94
N PRO A 63 11.99 11.05 -0.10
CA PRO A 63 11.38 10.86 1.20
C PRO A 63 9.97 10.31 1.06
N SER A 64 9.65 9.26 1.80
CA SER A 64 8.34 8.61 1.77
C SER A 64 7.90 8.18 3.16
N ARG A 65 6.59 7.98 3.34
CA ARG A 65 6.01 7.49 4.60
C ARG A 65 4.75 6.67 4.33
N ILE A 66 4.41 5.82 5.30
CA ILE A 66 3.20 5.00 5.26
C ILE A 66 2.05 5.81 5.84
N VAL A 67 0.89 5.70 5.20
CA VAL A 67 -0.37 6.30 5.65
C VAL A 67 -1.37 5.18 5.87
N TYR A 68 -1.88 5.08 7.08
CA TYR A 68 -2.99 4.20 7.42
C TYR A 68 -4.29 5.00 7.38
N THR A 69 -5.29 4.46 6.71
CA THR A 69 -6.63 5.04 6.56
C THR A 69 -7.65 4.04 7.08
N PHE A 70 -8.63 4.49 7.85
CA PHE A 70 -9.59 3.60 8.52
C PHE A 70 -11.01 4.08 8.35
N SER A 71 -11.89 3.15 7.99
CA SER A 71 -13.33 3.27 8.22
C SER A 71 -13.70 2.58 9.54
N ASN A 72 -15.00 2.50 9.85
CA ASN A 72 -15.47 1.80 11.04
C ASN A 72 -15.36 0.26 10.91
N GLU A 73 -15.25 -0.27 9.70
CA GLU A 73 -15.35 -1.70 9.42
C GLU A 73 -14.06 -2.29 8.84
N ASP A 74 -13.23 -1.46 8.21
CA ASP A 74 -12.02 -1.90 7.50
C ASP A 74 -10.95 -0.79 7.47
N GLY A 75 -9.72 -1.17 7.12
CA GLY A 75 -8.59 -0.27 6.96
C GLY A 75 -7.86 -0.48 5.64
N HIS A 76 -7.18 0.56 5.18
CA HIS A 76 -6.32 0.52 4.02
C HIS A 76 -4.99 1.19 4.32
N VAL A 77 -3.94 0.77 3.61
CA VAL A 77 -2.60 1.30 3.79
C VAL A 77 -2.08 1.81 2.45
N ILE A 78 -1.72 3.08 2.45
CA ILE A 78 -1.24 3.84 1.29
C ILE A 78 0.04 4.59 1.67
N ASN A 79 0.49 5.51 0.82
CA ASN A 79 1.74 6.22 1.03
C ASN A 79 1.61 7.72 0.79
N GLU A 80 2.56 8.46 1.36
CA GLU A 80 2.96 9.76 0.83
C GLU A 80 4.43 9.74 0.39
N ALA A 81 4.73 10.45 -0.70
CA ALA A 81 6.10 10.72 -1.13
C ALA A 81 6.33 12.23 -1.31
N PHE A 82 7.54 12.70 -1.01
CA PHE A 82 7.90 14.11 -1.10
C PHE A 82 8.64 14.40 -2.41
N VAL A 83 7.98 15.08 -3.35
CA VAL A 83 8.53 15.38 -4.68
C VAL A 83 8.30 16.86 -4.99
N ASN A 84 9.35 17.55 -5.44
CA ASN A 84 9.30 18.97 -5.82
C ASN A 84 8.70 19.88 -4.72
N GLY A 85 9.12 19.68 -3.47
CA GLY A 85 8.75 20.54 -2.35
C GLY A 85 7.37 20.29 -1.74
N LYS A 86 6.69 19.19 -2.11
CA LYS A 86 5.34 18.86 -1.62
C LYS A 86 5.19 17.36 -1.38
N TRP A 87 4.26 17.01 -0.48
CA TRP A 87 3.79 15.64 -0.31
C TRP A 87 2.75 15.29 -1.37
N LEU A 88 2.78 14.06 -1.84
CA LEU A 88 1.87 13.48 -2.80
C LEU A 88 1.26 12.23 -2.17
N LEU A 89 -0.07 12.14 -2.13
CA LEU A 89 -0.79 10.96 -1.68
C LEU A 89 -0.88 9.93 -2.81
N ILE A 90 -0.48 8.70 -2.50
CA ILE A 90 -0.27 7.63 -3.48
C ILE A 90 -0.90 6.36 -2.94
N ASP A 91 -1.80 5.75 -3.70
CA ASP A 91 -2.26 4.39 -3.43
C ASP A 91 -1.36 3.41 -4.21
N SER A 92 -0.36 2.86 -3.53
CA SER A 92 0.58 1.90 -4.11
C SER A 92 -0.06 0.56 -4.45
N THR A 93 -1.18 0.23 -3.80
CA THR A 93 -1.92 -1.01 -4.03
C THR A 93 -2.68 -0.93 -5.34
N ASN A 94 -3.38 0.18 -5.56
CA ASN A 94 -4.18 0.40 -6.75
C ASN A 94 -3.43 1.14 -7.88
N GLY A 95 -2.16 1.48 -7.68
CA GLY A 95 -1.26 1.97 -8.72
C GLY A 95 -1.53 3.41 -9.18
N PHE A 96 -2.09 4.29 -8.35
CA PHE A 96 -2.38 5.67 -8.75
C PHE A 96 -2.00 6.72 -7.71
N ILE A 97 -1.90 7.97 -8.18
CA ILE A 97 -1.60 9.15 -7.37
C ILE A 97 -2.85 10.04 -7.33
N TYR A 98 -3.25 10.47 -6.14
CA TYR A 98 -4.41 11.35 -5.98
C TYR A 98 -4.10 12.74 -6.57
N LYS A 99 -5.01 13.21 -7.42
CA LYS A 99 -4.96 14.50 -8.10
C LYS A 99 -6.35 15.13 -8.11
N TYR A 100 -6.38 16.45 -8.11
CA TYR A 100 -7.59 17.23 -8.32
C TYR A 100 -7.24 18.48 -9.11
N ASN A 101 -7.95 18.73 -10.21
CA ASN A 101 -7.65 19.84 -11.14
C ASN A 101 -6.16 19.90 -11.53
N ASN A 102 -5.58 18.76 -11.93
CA ASN A 102 -4.17 18.59 -12.28
C ASN A 102 -3.15 18.92 -11.17
N LYS A 103 -3.60 19.08 -9.93
CA LYS A 103 -2.72 19.26 -8.76
C LYS A 103 -2.69 18.00 -7.93
N PHE A 104 -1.49 17.61 -7.50
CA PHE A 104 -1.32 16.52 -6.55
C PHE A 104 -1.98 16.87 -5.23
N VAL A 105 -2.57 15.85 -4.61
CA VAL A 105 -3.24 15.93 -3.32
C VAL A 105 -2.27 15.49 -2.24
N ASP A 106 -2.20 16.23 -1.14
CA ASP A 106 -1.53 15.80 0.09
C ASP A 106 -2.56 15.40 1.15
N LEU A 107 -2.16 14.51 2.06
CA LEU A 107 -3.06 13.97 3.08
C LEU A 107 -3.58 15.07 4.02
N ARG A 108 -2.75 16.05 4.37
CA ARG A 108 -3.08 17.10 5.33
C ARG A 108 -4.33 17.87 4.86
N ASN A 109 -4.37 18.28 3.60
CA ASN A 109 -5.53 18.98 3.05
C ASN A 109 -6.79 18.11 3.00
N LEU A 110 -6.67 16.81 2.72
CA LEU A 110 -7.80 15.87 2.79
C LEU A 110 -8.36 15.75 4.21
N VAL A 111 -7.50 15.68 5.23
CA VAL A 111 -7.95 15.50 6.62
C VAL A 111 -8.62 16.76 7.16
N PHE A 112 -8.02 17.92 6.97
CA PHE A 112 -8.48 19.16 7.61
C PHE A 112 -9.58 19.90 6.84
N ASN A 113 -9.91 19.48 5.62
CA ASN A 113 -10.94 20.13 4.82
C ASN A 113 -11.96 19.10 4.29
N VAL A 114 -13.06 18.93 5.03
CA VAL A 114 -14.11 17.95 4.73
C VAL A 114 -14.74 18.15 3.35
N SER A 115 -15.02 19.41 2.96
CA SER A 115 -15.60 19.68 1.64
C SER A 115 -14.63 19.35 0.51
N TYR A 116 -13.34 19.64 0.70
CA TYR A 116 -12.28 19.27 -0.23
C TYR A 116 -12.12 17.75 -0.31
N ARG A 117 -12.10 17.06 0.82
CA ARG A 117 -12.09 15.59 0.92
C ARG A 117 -13.19 14.94 0.11
N ASN A 118 -14.44 15.30 0.40
CA ASN A 118 -15.60 14.69 -0.25
C ASN A 118 -15.59 14.94 -1.76
N ARG A 119 -15.16 16.14 -2.19
CA ARG A 119 -15.07 16.48 -3.61
C ARG A 119 -14.02 15.65 -4.33
N ILE A 120 -12.80 15.59 -3.81
CA ILE A 120 -11.71 14.84 -4.44
C ILE A 120 -12.03 13.36 -4.48
N LEU A 121 -12.41 12.79 -3.35
CA LEU A 121 -12.63 11.37 -3.23
C LEU A 121 -13.84 10.88 -4.07
N SER A 122 -14.77 11.77 -4.42
CA SER A 122 -15.82 11.45 -5.39
C SER A 122 -15.29 11.16 -6.80
N GLU A 123 -14.17 11.77 -7.22
CA GLU A 123 -13.50 11.48 -8.51
C GLU A 123 -12.87 10.08 -8.52
N TYR A 124 -12.63 9.51 -7.33
CA TYR A 124 -12.04 8.19 -7.13
C TYR A 124 -13.07 7.15 -6.69
N SER A 125 -14.37 7.41 -6.91
CA SER A 125 -15.47 6.53 -6.50
C SER A 125 -15.46 5.13 -7.15
N PHE A 126 -14.63 4.92 -8.18
CA PHE A 126 -14.35 3.61 -8.77
C PHE A 126 -13.53 2.69 -7.83
N ASN A 127 -12.82 3.25 -6.85
CA ASN A 127 -12.03 2.50 -5.89
C ASN A 127 -12.72 2.50 -4.51
N TYR A 128 -12.98 1.30 -3.99
CA TYR A 128 -13.61 1.07 -2.68
C TYR A 128 -12.92 1.85 -1.54
N TYR A 129 -11.58 1.80 -1.48
CA TYR A 129 -10.80 2.45 -0.43
C TYR A 129 -10.64 3.96 -0.59
N SER A 130 -11.15 4.52 -1.69
CA SER A 130 -11.19 5.96 -1.89
C SER A 130 -12.47 6.59 -1.35
N ASN A 131 -13.32 5.86 -0.62
CA ASN A 131 -14.44 6.47 0.08
C ASN A 131 -13.95 7.45 1.15
N ALA A 132 -14.64 8.59 1.30
CA ALA A 132 -14.30 9.62 2.27
C ALA A 132 -14.24 9.13 3.72
N CYS A 133 -14.98 8.09 4.08
CA CYS A 133 -14.96 7.53 5.43
C CYS A 133 -13.58 7.01 5.84
N TYR A 134 -12.77 6.46 4.92
CA TYR A 134 -11.41 5.99 5.21
C TYR A 134 -10.45 7.13 5.59
N PHE A 135 -10.75 8.35 5.18
CA PHE A 135 -9.91 9.53 5.39
C PHE A 135 -10.38 10.40 6.56
N GLU A 136 -11.30 9.90 7.39
CA GLU A 136 -11.72 10.54 8.63
C GLU A 136 -10.74 10.26 9.76
N ASN A 137 -10.22 9.04 9.83
CA ASN A 137 -9.23 8.61 10.81
C ASN A 137 -7.98 8.13 10.08
N VAL A 138 -6.93 8.95 10.10
CA VAL A 138 -5.68 8.62 9.42
C VAL A 138 -4.49 8.70 10.36
N TYR A 139 -3.53 7.83 10.14
CA TYR A 139 -2.29 7.77 10.90
C TYR A 139 -1.11 7.70 9.96
N ILE A 140 -0.01 8.33 10.36
CA ILE A 140 1.23 8.36 9.59
C ILE A 140 2.27 7.55 10.35
N SER A 141 2.95 6.65 9.65
CA SER A 141 4.11 5.94 10.17
C SER A 141 5.34 6.24 9.32
N TYR A 142 6.41 6.66 9.99
CA TYR A 142 7.72 6.79 9.36
C TYR A 142 8.36 5.42 9.26
N TYR A 143 8.58 4.99 8.01
CA TYR A 143 9.26 3.75 7.70
C TYR A 143 10.57 4.10 7.01
N TRP A 144 11.70 3.97 7.70
CA TRP A 144 13.02 4.35 7.19
C TRP A 144 13.91 3.11 7.08
N ILE A 145 14.32 2.77 5.85
CA ILE A 145 15.13 1.56 5.60
C ILE A 145 16.47 1.59 6.34
N SER A 146 16.98 2.79 6.67
CA SER A 146 18.20 2.96 7.46
C SER A 146 18.05 2.53 8.92
N ARG A 147 16.82 2.35 9.42
CA ARG A 147 16.50 1.86 10.77
C ARG A 147 16.04 0.41 10.76
N TYR A 148 16.46 -0.38 9.78
CA TYR A 148 16.03 -1.77 9.61
C TYR A 148 16.18 -2.62 10.89
N GLU A 149 17.19 -2.35 11.72
CA GLU A 149 17.43 -3.07 12.98
C GLU A 149 16.32 -2.87 14.02
N GLU A 150 15.48 -1.85 13.87
CA GLU A 150 14.35 -1.57 14.76
C GLU A 150 13.05 -2.29 14.34
N TYR A 151 13.04 -2.91 13.15
CA TYR A 151 11.85 -3.55 12.61
C TYR A 151 11.89 -5.06 12.80
N ASN A 152 10.71 -5.63 13.06
CA ASN A 152 10.53 -7.08 13.06
C ASN A 152 10.10 -7.53 11.65
N TYR A 153 10.94 -8.34 11.02
CA TYR A 153 10.71 -8.95 9.71
C TYR A 153 10.31 -10.43 9.79
N GLU A 154 10.00 -10.94 10.98
CA GLU A 154 9.56 -12.31 11.18
C GLU A 154 8.41 -12.67 10.23
N ILE A 155 8.54 -13.85 9.65
CA ILE A 155 7.51 -14.43 8.80
C ILE A 155 6.49 -15.12 9.69
N SER A 156 5.22 -14.86 9.42
CA SER A 156 4.08 -15.52 10.06
C SER A 156 3.19 -16.15 8.99
N PHE A 157 2.63 -17.31 9.32
CA PHE A 157 1.68 -18.01 8.46
C PHE A 157 0.25 -17.81 8.96
N CYS A 158 -0.72 -18.11 8.10
CA CYS A 158 -2.13 -17.95 8.43
C CYS A 158 -2.48 -18.80 9.65
N ASN A 159 -2.91 -18.15 10.74
CA ASN A 159 -3.34 -18.87 11.92
C ASN A 159 -4.78 -19.40 11.74
N ASN A 160 -5.22 -20.30 12.63
CA ASN A 160 -6.54 -20.91 12.55
C ASN A 160 -7.71 -19.91 12.59
N TYR A 161 -7.52 -18.76 13.23
CA TYR A 161 -8.56 -17.72 13.29
C TYR A 161 -8.72 -17.05 11.93
N TYR A 162 -7.63 -16.52 11.37
CA TYR A 162 -7.66 -15.85 10.06
C TYR A 162 -7.99 -16.82 8.94
N ASN A 163 -7.52 -18.07 9.01
CA ASN A 163 -7.84 -19.06 7.99
C ASN A 163 -9.36 -19.29 7.87
N LYS A 164 -10.09 -19.32 8.99
CA LYS A 164 -11.56 -19.45 8.99
C LYS A 164 -12.29 -18.24 8.39
N LEU A 165 -11.72 -17.05 8.52
CA LEU A 165 -12.29 -15.82 7.96
C LEU A 165 -11.96 -15.72 6.47
N LEU A 166 -10.67 -15.78 6.14
CA LEU A 166 -10.15 -15.59 4.79
C LEU A 166 -10.62 -16.70 3.85
N SER A 167 -10.71 -17.97 4.28
CA SER A 167 -11.18 -19.06 3.40
C SER A 167 -12.58 -18.84 2.83
N LYS A 168 -13.38 -17.95 3.41
CA LYS A 168 -14.73 -17.60 2.91
C LYS A 168 -14.75 -16.54 1.83
N VAL A 169 -13.63 -15.86 1.58
CA VAL A 169 -13.51 -14.71 0.67
C VAL A 169 -12.25 -14.78 -0.20
N TRP A 170 -11.34 -15.71 0.08
CA TRP A 170 -10.08 -15.90 -0.64
C TRP A 170 -10.36 -16.34 -2.07
N ASN A 171 -9.87 -15.59 -3.04
CA ASN A 171 -10.00 -15.87 -4.48
C ASN A 171 -11.46 -15.97 -4.98
N GLN A 172 -12.34 -15.11 -4.47
CA GLN A 172 -13.74 -14.97 -4.92
C GLN A 172 -13.92 -13.76 -5.82
#